data_AF-A0A396LNA9-F1
#
_entry.id   AF-A0A396LNA9-F1
#
_cell.length_a   1.000
_cell.length_b   1.000
_cell.length_c   1.000
_cell.angle_alpha   90.00
_cell.angle_beta   90.00
_cell.angle_gamma   90.00
#
_symmetry.space_group_name_H-M   'P 1'
#
loop_
_entity.id
_entity.type
_entity.pdbx_description
1 polymer ?
#
loop_
_entity_poly.entity_id
_entity_poly.type
_entity_poly.pdbx_seq_one_letter_code
_entity_poly.pdbx_strand_id
1 'polypeptide(L)'
;MDERSAPCKALVLAGGGARGSYQVGVWRALMELDWHPQIITGTSVGSLNGAMFVLDQYETARDMWLAIRSKDVMELPEEDADLSALHQFLRSVVKAGGMDVTPLEEIVERVLDEDALRAAPIRFGLVTVEQRGLKPRELTLDEIPAGKVKDYLMASAACFPALRAREIDGVKFLDGGYSDNMPTGLAKRMGADELVCVDLEGVGITRPNLTGLPTVMVRSYWELGDILHFDPDTARRNIELGYYDTRRAMGYLRGCAYAVSCDAQSCADAAAFHAKFERVQKAVREKYPVTLTADAALLLAKMKDADLAPLEAAAEDAGVDPAHYYTTHTLCDAFLAKCDQARMQSFAPLFEGSADAARAALAALLPNTFLQALVWRTLTTPEAELLPEVTEHESV
;
A
#
# COMPACT_ATOMS: atom_id res chain seq x y z
N MET A 1 29.30 -18.69 -26.37
CA MET A 1 28.54 -18.93 -25.12
C MET A 1 27.80 -17.63 -24.89
N ASP A 2 26.49 -17.63 -25.10
CA ASP A 2 25.66 -16.42 -25.25
C ASP A 2 25.89 -15.37 -24.16
N GLU A 3 26.25 -14.15 -24.59
CA GLU A 3 25.99 -12.92 -23.85
C GLU A 3 24.47 -12.78 -23.75
N ARG A 4 23.86 -13.42 -22.73
CA ARG A 4 22.49 -13.07 -22.37
C ARG A 4 22.53 -11.63 -21.85
N SER A 5 22.01 -10.71 -22.66
CA SER A 5 21.71 -9.35 -22.23
C SER A 5 20.99 -9.39 -20.88
N ALA A 6 21.25 -8.41 -20.01
CA ALA A 6 20.52 -8.29 -18.75
C ALA A 6 18.99 -8.39 -19.00
N PRO A 7 18.23 -9.04 -18.10
CA PRO A 7 16.80 -9.26 -18.30
C PRO A 7 16.08 -7.93 -18.49
N CYS A 8 15.13 -7.88 -19.42
CA CYS A 8 14.31 -6.71 -19.66
C CYS A 8 13.26 -6.56 -18.54
N LYS A 9 13.43 -5.53 -17.71
CA LYS A 9 12.61 -5.27 -16.53
C LYS A 9 11.42 -4.39 -16.89
N ALA A 10 10.23 -4.76 -16.42
CA ALA A 10 9.04 -3.95 -16.58
C ALA A 10 8.43 -3.53 -15.25
N LEU A 11 8.04 -2.26 -15.15
CA LEU A 11 7.24 -1.72 -14.07
C LEU A 11 5.78 -1.60 -14.53
N VAL A 12 4.88 -2.26 -13.82
CA VAL A 12 3.44 -2.29 -14.11
C VAL A 12 2.71 -1.49 -13.04
N LEU A 13 2.12 -0.36 -13.42
CA LEU A 13 1.49 0.59 -12.50
C LEU A 13 -0.03 0.50 -12.61
N ALA A 14 -0.67 -0.01 -11.55
CA ALA A 14 -2.12 -0.14 -11.55
C ALA A 14 -2.85 1.20 -11.42
N GLY A 15 -4.12 1.22 -11.84
CA GLY A 15 -5.03 2.33 -11.58
C GLY A 15 -5.51 2.36 -10.12
N GLY A 16 -5.82 3.55 -9.61
CA GLY A 16 -6.24 3.76 -8.23
C GLY A 16 -6.57 5.20 -7.81
N GLY A 17 -6.73 6.13 -8.77
CA GLY A 17 -7.07 7.54 -8.48
C GLY A 17 -6.07 8.21 -7.53
N ALA A 18 -6.55 8.83 -6.46
CA ALA A 18 -5.75 9.56 -5.47
C ALA A 18 -4.67 8.70 -4.77
N ARG A 19 -4.87 7.38 -4.74
CA ARG A 19 -3.88 6.41 -4.23
C ARG A 19 -2.60 6.37 -5.08
N GLY A 20 -2.60 6.98 -6.27
CA GLY A 20 -1.44 7.10 -7.15
C GLY A 20 -0.22 7.76 -6.50
N SER A 21 -0.40 8.58 -5.46
CA SER A 21 0.68 9.10 -4.62
C SER A 21 1.63 8.01 -4.10
N TYR A 22 1.12 6.81 -3.81
CA TYR A 22 1.91 5.66 -3.40
C TYR A 22 3.00 5.27 -4.42
N GLN A 23 2.69 5.36 -5.72
CA GLN A 23 3.61 4.96 -6.80
C GLN A 23 4.84 5.88 -6.89
N VAL A 24 4.75 7.13 -6.39
CA VAL A 24 5.90 8.04 -6.31
C VAL A 24 6.91 7.55 -5.26
N GLY A 25 6.43 6.99 -4.16
CA GLY A 25 7.26 6.29 -3.18
C GLY A 25 7.99 5.10 -3.78
N VAL A 26 7.25 4.29 -4.55
CA VAL A 26 7.81 3.15 -5.28
C VAL A 26 8.90 3.60 -6.25
N TRP A 27 8.64 4.63 -7.05
CA TRP A 27 9.63 5.20 -7.96
C TRP A 27 10.92 5.57 -7.21
N ARG A 28 10.83 6.34 -6.13
CA ARG A 28 11.99 6.72 -5.32
C ARG A 28 12.78 5.49 -4.85
N ALA A 29 12.10 4.50 -4.28
CA ALA A 29 12.75 3.29 -3.76
C ALA A 29 13.45 2.50 -4.87
N LEU A 30 12.83 2.34 -6.04
CA LEU A 30 13.43 1.60 -7.15
C LEU A 30 14.72 2.28 -7.65
N MET A 31 14.72 3.62 -7.79
CA MET A 31 15.92 4.35 -8.22
C MET A 31 17.05 4.28 -7.18
N GLU A 32 16.73 4.43 -5.90
CA GLU A 32 17.73 4.28 -4.82
C GLU A 32 18.31 2.86 -4.72
N LEU A 33 17.58 1.85 -5.21
CA LEU A 33 18.03 0.45 -5.28
C LEU A 33 18.72 0.10 -6.61
N ASP A 34 19.01 1.09 -7.46
CA ASP A 34 19.58 0.89 -8.81
C ASP A 34 18.74 -0.03 -9.71
N TRP A 35 17.43 -0.08 -9.46
CA TRP A 35 16.49 -0.87 -10.24
C TRP A 35 15.84 0.01 -11.32
N HIS A 36 16.36 -0.10 -12.54
CA HIS A 36 15.91 0.71 -13.68
C HIS A 36 15.06 -0.11 -14.67
N PRO A 37 13.77 0.25 -14.89
CA PRO A 37 12.92 -0.43 -15.86
C PRO A 37 13.26 -0.05 -17.32
N GLN A 38 13.06 -0.99 -18.25
CA GLN A 38 13.11 -0.73 -19.70
C GLN A 38 11.69 -0.62 -20.31
N ILE A 39 10.68 -1.03 -19.55
CA ILE A 39 9.27 -0.97 -19.93
C ILE A 39 8.48 -0.42 -18.75
N ILE A 40 7.56 0.52 -19.02
CA ILE A 40 6.54 0.94 -18.07
C ILE A 40 5.18 0.79 -18.73
N THR A 41 4.27 0.09 -18.06
CA THR A 41 2.88 -0.02 -18.50
C THR A 41 1.95 0.45 -17.40
N GLY A 42 0.96 1.27 -17.74
CA GLY A 42 0.06 1.85 -16.76
C GLY A 42 -1.42 1.75 -17.14
N THR A 43 -2.27 1.89 -16.13
CA THR A 43 -3.70 2.12 -16.31
C THR A 43 -4.11 3.31 -15.45
N SER A 44 -4.93 4.23 -15.98
CA SER A 44 -5.44 5.39 -15.24
C SER A 44 -4.31 6.25 -14.66
N VAL A 45 -4.36 6.54 -13.36
CA VAL A 45 -3.28 7.23 -12.64
C VAL A 45 -1.92 6.55 -12.80
N GLY A 46 -1.88 5.22 -12.98
CA GLY A 46 -0.65 4.49 -13.27
C GLY A 46 -0.05 4.86 -14.63
N SER A 47 -0.87 5.18 -15.62
CA SER A 47 -0.41 5.72 -16.92
C SER A 47 0.18 7.11 -16.76
N LEU A 48 -0.46 7.97 -15.95
CA LEU A 48 0.01 9.33 -15.69
C LEU A 48 1.37 9.34 -14.96
N ASN A 49 1.45 8.62 -13.84
CA ASN A 49 2.71 8.47 -13.11
C ASN A 49 3.78 7.77 -13.96
N GLY A 50 3.38 6.78 -14.77
CA GLY A 50 4.27 6.09 -15.69
C GLY A 50 4.88 7.02 -16.74
N ALA A 51 4.08 7.92 -17.32
CA ALA A 51 4.59 8.91 -18.27
C ALA A 51 5.59 9.87 -17.61
N MET A 52 5.29 10.37 -16.41
CA MET A 52 6.24 11.22 -15.65
C MET A 52 7.53 10.45 -15.30
N PHE A 53 7.44 9.15 -14.99
CA PHE A 53 8.61 8.30 -14.77
C PHE A 53 9.47 8.22 -16.04
N VAL A 54 8.88 7.89 -17.17
CA VAL A 54 9.60 7.82 -18.46
C VAL A 54 10.33 9.13 -18.79
N LEU A 55 9.73 10.27 -18.42
CA LEU A 55 10.29 11.61 -18.60
C LEU A 55 11.29 12.04 -17.51
N ASP A 56 11.58 11.18 -16.53
CA ASP A 56 12.45 11.47 -15.38
C ASP A 56 12.03 12.71 -14.55
N GLN A 57 10.72 12.90 -14.39
CA GLN A 57 10.11 14.05 -13.71
C GLN A 57 9.76 13.77 -12.24
N TYR A 58 10.67 13.17 -11.47
CA TYR A 58 10.37 12.71 -10.10
C TYR A 58 9.88 13.84 -9.20
N GLU A 59 10.61 14.97 -9.20
CA GLU A 59 10.30 16.12 -8.35
C GLU A 59 8.95 16.74 -8.73
N THR A 60 8.66 16.83 -10.03
CA THR A 60 7.36 17.32 -10.52
C THR A 60 6.22 16.41 -10.08
N ALA A 61 6.37 15.08 -10.20
CA ALA A 61 5.38 14.13 -9.75
C ALA A 61 5.15 14.24 -8.23
N ARG A 62 6.23 14.25 -7.44
CA ARG A 62 6.15 14.41 -5.97
C ARG A 62 5.43 15.69 -5.58
N ASP A 63 5.87 16.83 -6.13
CA ASP A 63 5.33 18.13 -5.75
C ASP A 63 3.87 18.28 -6.19
N MET A 64 3.49 17.71 -7.33
CA MET A 64 2.09 17.60 -7.74
C MET A 64 1.27 16.86 -6.69
N TRP A 65 1.68 15.64 -6.28
CA TRP A 65 0.95 14.85 -5.30
C TRP A 65 0.89 15.49 -3.91
N LEU A 66 1.92 16.23 -3.51
CA LEU A 66 1.96 16.95 -2.23
C LEU A 66 1.18 18.27 -2.24
N ALA A 67 0.75 18.75 -3.40
CA ALA A 67 -0.01 19.99 -3.54
C ALA A 67 -1.48 19.77 -3.92
N ILE A 68 -1.78 18.70 -4.66
CA ILE A 68 -3.08 18.45 -5.26
C ILE A 68 -4.16 18.23 -4.20
N ARG A 69 -5.31 18.89 -4.40
CA ARG A 69 -6.53 18.68 -3.62
C ARG A 69 -7.66 18.23 -4.56
N SER A 70 -8.74 17.70 -4.01
CA SER A 70 -9.83 17.15 -4.83
C SER A 70 -10.41 18.17 -5.83
N LYS A 71 -10.51 19.44 -5.41
CA LYS A 71 -10.94 20.56 -6.27
C LYS A 71 -10.02 20.86 -7.46
N ASP A 72 -8.75 20.44 -7.38
CA ASP A 72 -7.76 20.65 -8.42
C ASP A 72 -7.78 19.51 -9.46
N VAL A 73 -8.61 18.48 -9.24
CA VAL A 73 -8.79 17.34 -10.16
C VAL A 73 -10.18 17.37 -10.79
N MET A 74 -11.19 17.72 -10.00
CA MET A 74 -12.60 17.70 -10.39
C MET A 74 -13.37 18.83 -9.71
N GLU A 75 -14.38 19.36 -10.39
CA GLU A 75 -15.29 20.32 -9.79
C GLU A 75 -16.18 19.62 -8.74
N LEU A 76 -16.16 20.11 -7.50
CA LEU A 76 -16.97 19.63 -6.38
C LEU A 76 -17.93 20.72 -5.89
N PRO A 77 -19.09 20.36 -5.32
CA PRO A 77 -19.93 21.31 -4.60
C PRO A 77 -19.21 21.87 -3.36
N GLU A 78 -19.61 23.04 -2.87
CA GLU A 78 -19.07 23.63 -1.64
C GLU A 78 -19.24 22.66 -0.44
N GLU A 79 -18.26 22.62 0.48
CA GLU A 79 -18.23 21.65 1.60
C GLU A 79 -19.42 21.79 2.58
N ASP A 80 -20.05 22.96 2.63
CA ASP A 80 -21.24 23.28 3.42
C ASP A 80 -22.55 23.22 2.62
N ALA A 81 -22.51 22.70 1.39
CA ALA A 81 -23.68 22.57 0.54
C ALA A 81 -24.77 21.69 1.18
N ASP A 82 -26.01 22.18 1.14
CA ASP A 82 -27.14 21.41 1.64
C ASP A 82 -27.42 20.16 0.79
N LEU A 83 -28.20 19.22 1.33
CA LEU A 83 -28.54 17.96 0.66
C LEU A 83 -29.22 18.17 -0.71
N SER A 84 -29.91 19.30 -0.91
CA SER A 84 -30.60 19.61 -2.16
C SER A 84 -29.61 20.07 -3.25
N ALA A 85 -28.60 20.85 -2.88
CA ALA A 85 -27.50 21.27 -3.72
C ALA A 85 -26.63 20.07 -4.12
N LEU A 86 -26.31 19.18 -3.17
CA LEU A 86 -25.61 17.92 -3.45
C LEU A 86 -26.42 17.04 -4.43
N HIS A 87 -27.73 16.93 -4.23
CA HIS A 87 -28.60 16.14 -5.13
C HIS A 87 -28.70 16.76 -6.53
N GLN A 88 -28.70 18.09 -6.64
CA GLN A 88 -28.65 18.80 -7.92
C GLN A 88 -27.32 18.62 -8.63
N PHE A 89 -26.20 18.69 -7.89
CA PHE A 89 -24.86 18.41 -8.41
C PHE A 89 -24.74 16.97 -8.91
N LEU A 90 -25.16 15.98 -8.13
CA LEU A 90 -25.14 14.58 -8.57
C LEU A 90 -26.01 14.36 -9.83
N ARG A 91 -27.19 15.01 -9.90
CA ARG A 91 -28.04 14.97 -11.10
C ARG A 91 -27.38 15.66 -12.29
N SER A 92 -26.70 16.79 -12.11
CA SER A 92 -26.02 17.50 -13.20
C SER A 92 -24.83 16.70 -13.71
N VAL A 93 -24.03 16.10 -12.83
CA VAL A 93 -22.92 15.18 -13.17
C VAL A 93 -23.42 14.00 -13.99
N VAL A 94 -24.50 13.33 -13.54
CA VAL A 94 -25.10 12.22 -14.30
C VAL A 94 -25.62 12.69 -15.67
N LYS A 95 -26.31 13.84 -15.72
CA LYS A 95 -26.83 14.41 -16.98
C LYS A 95 -25.70 14.82 -17.93
N ALA A 96 -24.58 15.28 -17.40
CA ALA A 96 -23.39 15.68 -18.14
C ALA A 96 -22.45 14.51 -18.46
N GLY A 97 -22.78 13.29 -18.02
CA GLY A 97 -22.03 12.07 -18.29
C GLY A 97 -20.70 11.97 -17.54
N GLY A 98 -20.57 12.61 -16.37
CA GLY A 98 -19.40 12.61 -15.49
C GLY A 98 -18.97 14.02 -15.06
N MET A 99 -18.09 14.09 -14.05
CA MET A 99 -17.53 15.36 -13.58
C MET A 99 -16.61 15.98 -14.64
N ASP A 100 -16.49 17.31 -14.63
CA ASP A 100 -15.57 17.99 -15.53
C ASP A 100 -14.11 17.68 -15.17
N VAL A 101 -13.30 17.47 -16.20
CA VAL A 101 -11.90 16.99 -16.09
C VAL A 101 -10.90 18.02 -16.58
N THR A 102 -11.33 19.25 -16.87
CA THR A 102 -10.46 20.35 -17.30
C THR A 102 -9.24 20.52 -16.38
N PRO A 103 -9.36 20.50 -15.03
CA PRO A 103 -8.20 20.62 -14.15
C PRO A 103 -7.16 19.49 -14.32
N LEU A 104 -7.64 18.25 -14.51
CA LEU A 104 -6.76 17.12 -14.82
C LEU A 104 -6.08 17.28 -16.19
N GLU A 105 -6.79 17.79 -17.20
CA GLU A 105 -6.23 18.05 -18.52
C GLU A 105 -5.09 19.09 -18.46
N GLU A 106 -5.24 20.15 -17.67
CA GLU A 106 -4.18 21.15 -17.44
C GLU A 106 -2.95 20.56 -16.74
N ILE A 107 -3.15 19.63 -15.79
CA ILE A 107 -2.05 18.90 -15.15
C ILE A 107 -1.29 18.07 -16.19
N VAL A 108 -2.00 17.28 -17.01
CA VAL A 108 -1.38 16.45 -18.05
C VAL A 108 -0.63 17.32 -19.05
N GLU A 109 -1.20 18.43 -19.47
CA GLU A 109 -0.58 19.36 -20.42
C GLU A 109 0.71 19.99 -19.89
N ARG A 110 0.80 20.23 -18.57
CA ARG A 110 2.00 20.78 -17.95
C ARG A 110 3.14 19.76 -17.84
N VAL A 111 2.82 18.47 -17.64
CA VAL A 111 3.83 17.43 -17.38
C VAL A 111 4.25 16.69 -18.66
N LEU A 112 3.37 16.60 -19.66
CA LEU A 112 3.59 15.80 -20.84
C LEU A 112 4.32 16.56 -21.95
N ASP A 113 5.56 16.17 -22.20
CA ASP A 113 6.26 16.44 -23.47
C ASP A 113 6.23 15.16 -24.32
N GLU A 114 5.39 15.14 -25.36
CA GLU A 114 5.21 13.95 -26.20
C GLU A 114 6.48 13.58 -26.98
N ASP A 115 7.22 14.57 -27.47
CA ASP A 115 8.44 14.32 -28.25
C ASP A 115 9.52 13.74 -27.34
N ALA A 116 9.69 14.28 -26.13
CA ALA A 116 10.59 13.72 -25.13
C ALA A 116 10.15 12.30 -24.70
N LEU A 117 8.85 12.07 -24.50
CA LEU A 117 8.31 10.75 -24.12
C LEU A 117 8.63 9.70 -25.19
N ARG A 118 8.48 10.05 -26.48
CA ARG A 118 8.78 9.16 -27.61
C ARG A 118 10.28 8.94 -27.82
N ALA A 119 11.12 9.91 -27.45
CA ALA A 119 12.57 9.80 -27.53
C ALA A 119 13.20 9.07 -26.33
N ALA A 120 12.45 8.87 -25.24
CA ALA A 120 12.94 8.26 -24.02
C ALA A 120 13.37 6.80 -24.23
N PRO A 121 14.42 6.34 -23.51
CA PRO A 121 14.90 4.95 -23.64
C PRO A 121 13.94 3.93 -23.01
N ILE A 122 13.02 4.38 -22.15
CA ILE A 122 12.02 3.53 -21.49
C ILE A 122 10.79 3.42 -22.38
N ARG A 123 10.41 2.20 -22.75
CA ARG A 123 9.22 1.96 -23.56
C ARG A 123 7.95 2.11 -22.72
N PHE A 124 6.98 2.86 -23.21
CA PHE A 124 5.74 3.15 -22.51
C PHE A 124 4.52 2.46 -23.16
N GLY A 125 3.57 2.06 -22.32
CA GLY A 125 2.26 1.57 -22.78
C GLY A 125 1.15 1.90 -21.78
N LEU A 126 -0.07 2.02 -22.27
CA LEU A 126 -1.25 2.31 -21.46
C LEU A 126 -2.45 1.45 -21.85
N VAL A 127 -3.44 1.38 -20.96
CA VAL A 127 -4.73 0.76 -21.25
C VAL A 127 -5.87 1.77 -21.18
N THR A 128 -6.76 1.70 -22.17
CA THR A 128 -8.08 2.35 -22.18
C THR A 128 -9.12 1.40 -22.76
N VAL A 129 -10.41 1.73 -22.68
CA VAL A 129 -11.50 0.88 -23.16
C VAL A 129 -12.44 1.68 -24.06
N GLU A 130 -12.75 1.18 -25.25
CA GLU A 130 -13.83 1.76 -26.07
C GLU A 130 -15.17 1.54 -25.36
N GLN A 131 -15.90 2.63 -25.09
CA GLN A 131 -17.17 2.59 -24.37
C GLN A 131 -18.19 1.70 -25.08
N ARG A 132 -18.26 1.80 -26.41
CA ARG A 132 -19.17 0.98 -27.21
C ARG A 132 -18.61 -0.44 -27.33
N GLY A 133 -19.24 -1.37 -26.63
CA GLY A 133 -18.85 -2.79 -26.65
C GLY A 133 -17.73 -3.16 -25.68
N LEU A 134 -17.28 -2.22 -24.84
CA LEU A 134 -16.27 -2.43 -23.78
C LEU A 134 -15.01 -3.13 -24.29
N LYS A 135 -14.53 -2.72 -25.47
CA LYS A 135 -13.36 -3.32 -26.11
C LYS A 135 -12.08 -2.74 -25.51
N PRO A 136 -11.19 -3.55 -24.91
CA PRO A 136 -9.92 -3.05 -24.39
C PRO A 136 -9.00 -2.60 -25.52
N ARG A 137 -8.27 -1.51 -25.27
CA ARG A 137 -7.17 -0.98 -26.06
C ARG A 137 -5.94 -0.91 -25.18
N GLU A 138 -5.13 -1.96 -25.25
CA GLU A 138 -3.80 -2.02 -24.66
C GLU A 138 -2.79 -1.52 -25.70
N LEU A 139 -2.36 -0.27 -25.56
CA LEU A 139 -1.59 0.45 -26.58
C LEU A 139 -0.16 0.67 -26.09
N THR A 140 0.80 0.31 -26.92
CA THR A 140 2.18 0.83 -26.81
C THR A 140 2.24 2.27 -27.31
N LEU A 141 3.26 3.02 -26.90
CA LEU A 141 3.45 4.41 -27.33
C LEU A 141 3.54 4.56 -28.86
N ASP A 142 4.15 3.58 -29.54
CA ASP A 142 4.29 3.57 -31.01
C ASP A 142 2.97 3.34 -31.74
N GLU A 143 1.99 2.71 -31.09
CA GLU A 143 0.64 2.49 -31.64
C GLU A 143 -0.28 3.72 -31.45
N ILE A 144 0.11 4.66 -30.59
CA ILE A 144 -0.63 5.92 -30.38
C ILE A 144 -0.20 6.92 -31.48
N PRO A 145 -1.14 7.49 -32.26
CA PRO A 145 -0.80 8.50 -33.26
C PRO A 145 -0.05 9.71 -32.67
N ALA A 146 0.87 10.28 -33.45
CA ALA A 146 1.59 11.48 -33.06
C ALA A 146 0.62 12.65 -32.77
N GLY A 147 0.85 13.36 -31.67
CA GLY A 147 0.01 14.46 -31.19
C GLY A 147 -1.25 14.02 -30.44
N LYS A 148 -1.42 12.72 -30.17
CA LYS A 148 -2.60 12.16 -29.47
C LYS A 148 -2.27 11.57 -28.11
N VAL A 149 -1.03 11.59 -27.63
CA VAL A 149 -0.67 10.92 -26.37
C VAL A 149 -1.45 11.50 -25.19
N LYS A 150 -1.62 12.83 -25.15
CA LYS A 150 -2.47 13.50 -24.15
C LYS A 150 -3.88 12.93 -24.13
N ASP A 151 -4.50 12.80 -25.30
CA ASP A 151 -5.88 12.30 -25.42
C ASP A 151 -6.01 10.88 -24.89
N TYR A 152 -5.05 10.00 -25.21
CA TYR A 152 -5.06 8.61 -24.75
C TYR A 152 -4.72 8.47 -23.26
N LEU A 153 -3.87 9.33 -22.70
CA LEU A 153 -3.65 9.42 -21.25
C LEU A 153 -4.92 9.85 -20.52
N MET A 154 -5.60 10.90 -21.01
CA MET A 154 -6.88 11.36 -20.47
C MET A 154 -7.96 10.26 -20.59
N ALA A 155 -8.00 9.54 -21.70
CA ALA A 155 -8.89 8.40 -21.89
C ALA A 155 -8.59 7.26 -20.90
N SER A 156 -7.31 6.98 -20.63
CA SER A 156 -6.90 5.97 -19.64
C SER A 156 -7.37 6.32 -18.23
N ALA A 157 -7.51 7.61 -17.89
CA ALA A 157 -7.98 8.12 -16.60
C ALA A 157 -9.49 8.45 -16.55
N ALA A 158 -10.25 8.20 -17.62
CA ALA A 158 -11.67 8.56 -17.74
C ALA A 158 -12.59 7.60 -16.94
N CYS A 159 -12.51 7.65 -15.62
CA CYS A 159 -13.24 6.76 -14.70
C CYS A 159 -14.73 7.14 -14.57
N PHE A 160 -15.52 6.89 -15.61
CA PHE A 160 -16.99 7.09 -15.57
C PHE A 160 -17.63 6.29 -14.41
N PRO A 161 -18.73 6.74 -13.77
CA PRO A 161 -19.37 8.05 -13.90
C PRO A 161 -18.66 9.14 -13.09
N ALA A 162 -17.56 8.86 -12.39
CA ALA A 162 -16.83 9.87 -11.65
C ALA A 162 -16.23 10.91 -12.60
N LEU A 163 -15.45 10.48 -13.59
CA LEU A 163 -14.82 11.35 -14.59
C LEU A 163 -15.43 11.10 -15.98
N ARG A 164 -15.64 12.16 -16.76
CA ARG A 164 -16.28 12.08 -18.08
C ARG A 164 -15.47 11.21 -19.05
N ALA A 165 -16.17 10.44 -19.89
CA ALA A 165 -15.58 9.70 -21.00
C ALA A 165 -14.86 10.63 -22.00
N ARG A 166 -13.68 10.26 -22.49
CA ARG A 166 -12.93 11.03 -23.49
C ARG A 166 -13.34 10.60 -24.89
N GLU A 167 -13.62 11.56 -25.78
CA GLU A 167 -13.86 11.27 -27.19
C GLU A 167 -12.58 11.54 -28.00
N ILE A 168 -12.13 10.54 -28.75
CA ILE A 168 -10.96 10.63 -29.65
C ILE A 168 -11.43 10.21 -31.03
N ASP A 169 -11.37 11.13 -32.00
CA ASP A 169 -11.72 10.91 -33.40
C ASP A 169 -13.11 10.24 -33.59
N GLY A 170 -14.09 10.67 -32.79
CA GLY A 170 -15.48 10.19 -32.82
C GLY A 170 -15.75 8.88 -32.06
N VAL A 171 -14.74 8.32 -31.39
CA VAL A 171 -14.88 7.13 -30.53
C VAL A 171 -14.77 7.55 -29.07
N LYS A 172 -15.70 7.09 -28.23
CA LYS A 172 -15.68 7.35 -26.79
C LYS A 172 -14.90 6.28 -26.04
N PHE A 173 -14.05 6.72 -25.14
CA PHE A 173 -13.17 5.90 -24.33
C PHE A 173 -13.44 6.08 -22.84
N LEU A 174 -13.23 5.00 -22.10
CA LEU A 174 -13.31 4.90 -20.65
C LEU A 174 -11.95 4.49 -20.08
N ASP A 175 -11.82 4.62 -18.76
CA ASP A 175 -10.68 4.16 -18.00
C ASP A 175 -10.33 2.69 -18.30
N GLY A 176 -9.03 2.40 -18.41
CA GLY A 176 -8.52 1.06 -18.68
C GLY A 176 -8.88 0.03 -17.59
N GLY A 177 -9.12 0.49 -16.37
CA GLY A 177 -9.52 -0.31 -15.21
C GLY A 177 -10.85 -1.04 -15.42
N TYR A 178 -11.66 -0.64 -16.40
CA TYR A 178 -12.85 -1.38 -16.83
C TYR A 178 -12.54 -2.74 -17.48
N SER A 179 -11.27 -3.01 -17.82
CA SER A 179 -10.88 -4.26 -18.48
C SER A 179 -9.61 -4.89 -17.90
N ASP A 180 -8.56 -4.08 -17.70
CA ASP A 180 -7.30 -4.54 -17.13
C ASP A 180 -6.63 -3.40 -16.34
N ASN A 181 -6.80 -3.43 -15.02
CA ASN A 181 -6.25 -2.43 -14.12
C ASN A 181 -4.73 -2.59 -13.90
N MET A 182 -4.15 -3.76 -14.23
CA MET A 182 -2.73 -4.05 -14.01
C MET A 182 -2.15 -4.77 -15.24
N PRO A 183 -1.70 -4.01 -16.26
CA PRO A 183 -1.49 -4.53 -17.61
C PRO A 183 -0.20 -5.34 -17.81
N THR A 184 -0.05 -6.42 -17.04
CA THR A 184 1.08 -7.37 -17.12
C THR A 184 1.20 -8.04 -18.49
N GLY A 185 0.07 -8.32 -19.14
CA GLY A 185 0.04 -8.87 -20.49
C GLY A 185 0.65 -7.94 -21.54
N LEU A 186 0.37 -6.63 -21.43
CA LEU A 186 0.97 -5.61 -22.28
C LEU A 186 2.49 -5.54 -22.06
N ALA A 187 2.95 -5.55 -20.80
CA ALA A 187 4.38 -5.56 -20.48
C ALA A 187 5.10 -6.78 -21.11
N LYS A 188 4.54 -7.99 -20.97
CA LYS A 188 5.07 -9.18 -21.65
C LYS A 188 5.11 -9.00 -23.18
N ARG A 189 4.05 -8.45 -23.77
CA ARG A 189 3.96 -8.24 -25.22
C ARG A 189 4.98 -7.22 -25.73
N MET A 190 5.40 -6.29 -24.87
CA MET A 190 6.51 -5.36 -25.10
C MET A 190 7.90 -5.98 -24.87
N GLY A 191 7.99 -7.26 -24.49
CA GLY A 191 9.26 -7.97 -24.34
C GLY A 191 9.85 -7.94 -22.93
N ALA A 192 9.02 -7.85 -21.89
CA ALA A 192 9.48 -7.99 -20.51
C ALA A 192 9.90 -9.44 -20.19
N ASP A 193 11.00 -9.58 -19.44
CA ASP A 193 11.50 -10.83 -18.86
C ASP A 193 11.16 -10.95 -17.37
N GLU A 194 10.98 -9.83 -16.67
CA GLU A 194 10.55 -9.77 -15.27
C GLU A 194 9.65 -8.56 -15.00
N LEU A 195 8.81 -8.68 -13.98
CA LEU A 195 7.80 -7.67 -13.62
C LEU A 195 7.97 -7.20 -12.17
N VAL A 196 7.87 -5.89 -11.97
CA VAL A 196 7.49 -5.29 -10.69
C VAL A 196 6.09 -4.71 -10.87
N CYS A 197 5.11 -5.24 -10.15
CA CYS A 197 3.73 -4.81 -10.23
C CYS A 197 3.36 -4.00 -8.99
N VAL A 198 2.81 -2.80 -9.19
CA VAL A 198 2.38 -1.91 -8.09
C VAL A 198 0.87 -1.92 -8.03
N ASP A 199 0.33 -2.53 -6.96
CA ASP A 199 -1.10 -2.59 -6.71
C ASP A 199 -1.54 -1.49 -5.74
N LEU A 200 -2.55 -0.74 -6.15
CA LEU A 200 -3.19 0.31 -5.34
C LEU A 200 -4.53 -0.15 -4.74
N GLU A 201 -4.91 -1.40 -4.99
CA GLU A 201 -6.23 -1.97 -4.65
C GLU A 201 -7.38 -1.10 -5.15
N GLY A 202 -7.21 -0.53 -6.35
CA GLY A 202 -8.20 0.29 -7.01
C GLY A 202 -9.45 -0.50 -7.41
N VAL A 203 -10.53 0.23 -7.73
CA VAL A 203 -11.85 -0.35 -8.07
C VAL A 203 -11.91 -1.06 -9.43
N GLY A 204 -10.83 -1.05 -10.21
CA GLY A 204 -10.75 -1.66 -11.53
C GLY A 204 -10.61 -3.18 -11.50
N ILE A 205 -10.84 -3.81 -12.66
CA ILE A 205 -10.66 -5.26 -12.85
C ILE A 205 -9.17 -5.57 -12.96
N THR A 206 -8.57 -6.08 -11.88
CA THR A 206 -7.21 -6.65 -11.92
C THR A 206 -7.28 -8.09 -12.42
N ARG A 207 -6.72 -8.35 -13.61
CA ARG A 207 -6.68 -9.70 -14.17
C ARG A 207 -5.61 -10.56 -13.48
N PRO A 208 -5.80 -11.89 -13.39
CA PRO A 208 -4.73 -12.79 -12.97
C PRO A 208 -3.51 -12.64 -13.88
N ASN A 209 -2.32 -12.58 -13.28
CA ASN A 209 -1.07 -12.58 -14.06
C ASN A 209 -0.82 -13.97 -14.66
N LEU A 210 -1.12 -14.12 -15.95
CA LEU A 210 -0.91 -15.35 -16.73
C LEU A 210 0.36 -15.30 -17.60
N THR A 211 1.24 -14.32 -17.35
CA THR A 211 2.44 -14.11 -18.17
C THR A 211 3.48 -15.22 -17.99
N GLY A 212 3.52 -15.84 -16.81
CA GLY A 212 4.57 -16.79 -16.42
C GLY A 212 5.92 -16.14 -16.11
N LEU A 213 5.98 -14.80 -16.06
CA LEU A 213 7.21 -14.06 -15.77
C LEU A 213 7.48 -14.00 -14.25
N PRO A 214 8.75 -14.04 -13.81
CA PRO A 214 9.13 -13.63 -12.46
C PRO A 214 8.48 -12.29 -12.12
N THR A 215 7.74 -12.25 -11.01
CA THR A 215 6.93 -11.09 -10.64
C THR A 215 7.12 -10.76 -9.17
N VAL A 216 7.56 -9.54 -8.90
CA VAL A 216 7.51 -8.92 -7.56
C VAL A 216 6.23 -8.10 -7.47
N MET A 217 5.43 -8.35 -6.45
CA MET A 217 4.23 -7.56 -6.17
C MET A 217 4.52 -6.57 -5.04
N VAL A 218 4.34 -5.29 -5.32
CA VAL A 218 4.40 -4.19 -4.34
C VAL A 218 2.97 -3.79 -4.03
N ARG A 219 2.56 -3.98 -2.79
CA ARG A 219 1.22 -3.65 -2.28
C ARG A 219 1.34 -3.22 -0.83
N SER A 220 0.55 -2.21 -0.46
CA SER A 220 0.43 -1.77 0.92
C SER A 220 -0.34 -2.76 1.78
N TYR A 221 0.14 -2.99 3.00
CA TYR A 221 -0.64 -3.60 4.06
C TYR A 221 -1.75 -2.65 4.54
N TRP A 222 -1.48 -1.35 4.50
CA TRP A 222 -2.35 -0.31 5.01
C TRP A 222 -3.25 0.27 3.92
N GLU A 223 -4.46 0.65 4.31
CA GLU A 223 -5.35 1.45 3.48
C GLU A 223 -4.66 2.74 2.99
N LEU A 224 -4.84 3.03 1.70
CA LEU A 224 -4.24 4.17 1.01
C LEU A 224 -5.20 5.38 0.91
N GLY A 225 -6.39 5.29 1.52
CA GLY A 225 -7.43 6.31 1.47
C GLY A 225 -8.46 6.10 0.34
N ASP A 226 -9.34 7.07 0.16
CA ASP A 226 -10.38 7.05 -0.89
C ASP A 226 -9.76 7.37 -2.27
N ILE A 227 -10.21 6.68 -3.31
CA ILE A 227 -9.72 6.84 -4.68
C ILE A 227 -10.05 8.21 -5.31
N LEU A 228 -11.03 8.94 -4.79
CA LEU A 228 -11.47 10.25 -5.28
C LEU A 228 -11.20 11.38 -4.27
N HIS A 229 -10.58 11.08 -3.12
CA HIS A 229 -10.21 12.10 -2.13
C HIS A 229 -8.71 12.41 -2.22
N PHE A 230 -8.38 13.57 -2.79
CA PHE A 230 -7.00 14.04 -2.90
C PHE A 230 -6.68 14.96 -1.73
N ASP A 231 -5.78 14.49 -0.87
CA ASP A 231 -5.35 15.17 0.35
C ASP A 231 -3.82 15.09 0.49
N PRO A 232 -3.10 16.22 0.65
CA PRO A 232 -1.65 16.25 0.78
C PRO A 232 -1.07 15.40 1.92
N ASP A 233 -1.76 15.28 3.06
CA ASP A 233 -1.25 14.52 4.20
C ASP A 233 -1.35 13.02 3.94
N THR A 234 -2.46 12.59 3.35
CA THR A 234 -2.65 11.24 2.82
C THR A 234 -1.62 10.92 1.73
N ALA A 235 -1.36 11.85 0.82
CA ALA A 235 -0.36 11.68 -0.23
C ALA A 235 1.04 11.52 0.35
N ARG A 236 1.44 12.34 1.33
CA ARG A 236 2.73 12.22 2.02
C ARG A 236 2.89 10.86 2.69
N ARG A 237 1.86 10.40 3.39
CA ARG A 237 1.84 9.07 4.02
C ARG A 237 1.98 7.97 2.98
N ASN A 238 1.22 8.04 1.89
CA ASN A 238 1.26 7.03 0.83
C ASN A 238 2.62 6.97 0.12
N ILE A 239 3.28 8.11 -0.10
CA ILE A 239 4.65 8.16 -0.65
C ILE A 239 5.62 7.39 0.26
N GLU A 240 5.57 7.60 1.58
CA GLU A 240 6.43 6.87 2.51
C GLU A 240 6.10 5.38 2.55
N LEU A 241 4.81 5.00 2.56
CA LEU A 241 4.40 3.59 2.47
C LEU A 241 4.92 2.93 1.18
N GLY A 242 4.75 3.58 0.03
CA GLY A 242 5.22 3.05 -1.26
C GLY A 242 6.73 2.87 -1.28
N TYR A 243 7.46 3.78 -0.64
CA TYR A 243 8.91 3.66 -0.48
C TYR A 243 9.28 2.42 0.35
N TYR A 244 8.73 2.27 1.55
CA TYR A 244 9.08 1.16 2.44
C TYR A 244 8.58 -0.19 1.93
N ASP A 245 7.38 -0.26 1.38
CA ASP A 245 6.81 -1.50 0.84
C ASP A 245 7.63 -2.01 -0.34
N THR A 246 8.14 -1.11 -1.17
CA THR A 246 9.05 -1.48 -2.27
C THR A 246 10.35 -2.05 -1.72
N ARG A 247 10.97 -1.39 -0.75
CA ARG A 247 12.21 -1.90 -0.14
C ARG A 247 11.98 -3.26 0.53
N ARG A 248 10.84 -3.46 1.19
CA ARG A 248 10.44 -4.76 1.76
C ARG A 248 10.23 -5.82 0.69
N ALA A 249 9.48 -5.52 -0.37
CA ALA A 249 9.26 -6.44 -1.49
C ALA A 249 10.57 -6.83 -2.20
N MET A 250 11.56 -5.93 -2.20
CA MET A 250 12.91 -6.16 -2.71
C MET A 250 13.87 -6.82 -1.70
N GLY A 251 13.40 -7.16 -0.49
CA GLY A 251 14.18 -7.88 0.52
C GLY A 251 15.13 -7.01 1.36
N TYR A 252 14.98 -5.69 1.36
CA TYR A 252 15.78 -4.74 2.14
C TYR A 252 15.19 -4.38 3.50
N LEU A 253 13.97 -4.82 3.79
CA LEU A 253 13.27 -4.61 5.06
C LEU A 253 12.50 -5.88 5.43
N ARG A 254 12.24 -6.07 6.72
CA ARG A 254 11.39 -7.14 7.27
C ARG A 254 10.11 -6.56 7.90
N GLY A 255 9.31 -7.41 8.52
CA GLY A 255 7.96 -7.08 9.00
C GLY A 255 6.89 -7.24 7.91
N CYS A 256 5.63 -7.08 8.31
CA CYS A 256 4.46 -7.19 7.43
C CYS A 256 3.72 -5.86 7.33
N ALA A 257 3.42 -5.25 8.47
CA ALA A 257 2.71 -3.99 8.55
C ALA A 257 3.69 -2.81 8.61
N TYR A 258 4.79 -2.96 9.35
CA TYR A 258 5.76 -1.90 9.60
C TYR A 258 7.06 -2.11 8.81
N ALA A 259 7.74 -1.01 8.53
CA ALA A 259 9.02 -0.99 7.82
C ALA A 259 10.16 -1.26 8.83
N VAL A 260 10.49 -2.52 9.08
CA VAL A 260 11.47 -2.89 10.12
C VAL A 260 12.81 -3.26 9.50
N SER A 261 13.91 -2.77 10.10
CA SER A 261 15.28 -3.09 9.71
C SER A 261 15.52 -4.60 9.71
N CYS A 262 16.20 -5.07 8.66
CA CYS A 262 16.71 -6.43 8.56
C CYS A 262 18.20 -6.54 8.94
N ASP A 263 18.77 -5.52 9.60
CA ASP A 263 20.13 -5.63 10.14
C ASP A 263 20.23 -6.69 11.25
N ALA A 264 21.44 -7.15 11.54
CA ALA A 264 21.68 -8.24 12.48
C ALA A 264 21.18 -7.94 13.90
N GLN A 265 21.28 -6.67 14.34
CA GLN A 265 20.85 -6.29 15.69
C GLN A 265 19.32 -6.29 15.79
N SER A 266 18.65 -5.64 14.84
CA SER A 266 17.18 -5.62 14.75
C SER A 266 16.62 -7.04 14.65
N CYS A 267 17.25 -7.93 13.88
CA CYS A 267 16.83 -9.33 13.81
C CYS A 267 17.01 -10.09 15.13
N ALA A 268 18.12 -9.86 15.84
CA ALA A 268 18.35 -10.46 17.15
C ALA A 268 17.34 -9.95 18.19
N ASP A 269 17.03 -8.65 18.15
CA ASP A 269 16.03 -8.03 19.02
C ASP A 269 14.64 -8.61 18.76
N ALA A 270 14.26 -8.84 17.50
CA ALA A 270 12.99 -9.47 17.14
C ALA A 270 12.88 -10.89 17.68
N ALA A 271 13.92 -11.71 17.50
CA ALA A 271 13.95 -13.07 17.99
C ALA A 271 13.93 -13.12 19.53
N ALA A 272 14.66 -12.22 20.21
CA ALA A 272 14.66 -12.11 21.66
C ALA A 272 13.30 -11.69 22.20
N PHE A 273 12.66 -10.69 21.57
CA PHE A 273 11.30 -10.28 21.88
C PHE A 273 10.32 -11.46 21.74
N HIS A 274 10.35 -12.15 20.60
CA HIS A 274 9.43 -13.26 20.32
C HIS A 274 9.60 -14.40 21.33
N ALA A 275 10.83 -14.81 21.63
CA ALA A 275 11.10 -15.84 22.63
C ALA A 275 10.58 -15.46 24.02
N LYS A 276 10.68 -14.17 24.38
CA LYS A 276 10.15 -13.66 25.65
C LYS A 276 8.62 -13.61 25.65
N PHE A 277 8.01 -13.18 24.54
CA PHE A 277 6.57 -13.14 24.34
C PHE A 277 5.95 -14.54 24.49
N GLU A 278 6.52 -15.55 23.82
CA GLU A 278 6.06 -16.93 23.91
C GLU A 278 6.07 -17.47 25.35
N ARG A 279 7.09 -17.12 26.15
CA ARG A 279 7.13 -17.50 27.57
C ARG A 279 6.00 -16.85 28.36
N VAL A 280 5.76 -15.55 28.17
CA VAL A 280 4.67 -14.81 28.85
C VAL A 280 3.31 -15.40 28.46
N GLN A 281 3.07 -15.57 27.16
CA GLN A 281 1.81 -16.09 26.63
C GLN A 281 1.56 -17.52 27.11
N LYS A 282 2.57 -18.39 27.07
CA LYS A 282 2.47 -19.77 27.56
C LYS A 282 2.10 -19.82 29.05
N ALA A 283 2.76 -19.02 29.89
CA ALA A 283 2.49 -18.98 31.33
C ALA A 283 1.04 -18.57 31.63
N VAL A 284 0.52 -17.56 30.92
CA VAL A 284 -0.87 -17.13 31.07
C VAL A 284 -1.84 -18.19 30.54
N ARG A 285 -1.54 -18.81 29.39
CA ARG A 285 -2.39 -19.84 28.78
C ARG A 285 -2.52 -21.09 29.64
N GLU A 286 -1.43 -21.56 30.24
CA GLU A 286 -1.45 -22.74 31.12
C GLU A 286 -2.33 -22.53 32.35
N LYS A 287 -2.37 -21.31 32.87
CA LYS A 287 -3.17 -20.96 34.04
C LYS A 287 -4.60 -20.55 33.70
N TYR A 288 -4.81 -19.93 32.53
CA TYR A 288 -6.09 -19.39 32.07
C TYR A 288 -6.38 -19.77 30.61
N PRO A 289 -6.77 -21.03 30.33
CA PRO A 289 -6.96 -21.53 28.96
C PRO A 289 -8.00 -20.76 28.11
N VAL A 290 -8.94 -20.07 28.76
CA VAL A 290 -9.97 -19.25 28.09
C VAL A 290 -9.41 -18.04 27.35
N THR A 291 -8.13 -17.70 27.55
CA THR A 291 -7.44 -16.57 26.91
C THR A 291 -6.89 -16.87 25.51
N LEU A 292 -7.27 -18.02 24.91
CA LEU A 292 -6.88 -18.49 23.58
C LEU A 292 -7.24 -17.56 22.41
N THR A 293 -7.93 -16.44 22.69
CA THR A 293 -8.37 -15.47 21.70
C THR A 293 -7.24 -14.57 21.19
N ALA A 294 -6.13 -14.45 21.92
CA ALA A 294 -4.92 -13.78 21.41
C ALA A 294 -4.23 -14.59 20.29
N ASP A 295 -4.19 -15.92 20.42
CA ASP A 295 -3.69 -16.81 19.36
C ASP A 295 -4.56 -16.68 18.10
N ALA A 296 -5.89 -16.57 18.29
CA ALA A 296 -6.82 -16.30 17.21
C ALA A 296 -6.58 -14.93 16.55
N ALA A 297 -6.27 -13.88 17.33
CA ALA A 297 -5.94 -12.56 16.78
C ALA A 297 -4.67 -12.61 15.90
N LEU A 298 -3.61 -13.29 16.36
CA LEU A 298 -2.38 -13.49 15.58
C LEU A 298 -2.62 -14.32 14.32
N LEU A 299 -3.40 -15.41 14.44
CA LEU A 299 -3.77 -16.24 13.29
C LEU A 299 -4.61 -15.47 12.26
N LEU A 300 -5.50 -14.58 12.72
CA LEU A 300 -6.30 -13.71 11.84
C LEU A 300 -5.46 -12.64 11.16
N ALA A 301 -4.41 -12.14 11.82
CA ALA A 301 -3.49 -11.16 11.26
C ALA A 301 -2.64 -11.71 10.09
N LYS A 302 -2.47 -13.04 9.98
CA LYS A 302 -1.78 -13.72 8.86
C LYS A 302 -0.42 -13.13 8.49
N MET A 303 0.31 -12.61 9.49
CA MET A 303 1.62 -12.01 9.30
C MET A 303 2.67 -13.09 8.99
N LYS A 304 3.53 -12.83 8.00
CA LYS A 304 4.57 -13.76 7.54
C LYS A 304 5.82 -13.75 8.43
N ASP A 305 6.11 -12.64 9.09
CA ASP A 305 7.24 -12.50 10.00
C ASP A 305 6.82 -12.91 11.41
N ALA A 306 7.03 -14.18 11.76
CA ALA A 306 6.55 -14.75 13.02
C ALA A 306 7.16 -14.07 14.25
N ASP A 307 8.42 -13.62 14.17
CA ASP A 307 9.09 -12.96 15.29
C ASP A 307 8.42 -11.61 15.62
N LEU A 308 8.07 -10.86 14.57
CA LEU A 308 7.49 -9.52 14.70
C LEU A 308 5.96 -9.52 14.81
N ALA A 309 5.28 -10.59 14.41
CA ALA A 309 3.81 -10.62 14.32
C ALA A 309 3.09 -10.14 15.59
N PRO A 310 3.48 -10.54 16.82
CA PRO A 310 2.82 -10.01 18.02
C PRO A 310 3.03 -8.52 18.23
N LEU A 311 4.26 -8.03 17.98
CA LEU A 311 4.59 -6.62 18.14
C LEU A 311 3.88 -5.76 17.10
N GLU A 312 3.89 -6.17 15.82
CA GLU A 312 3.23 -5.44 14.75
C GLU A 312 1.71 -5.37 14.96
N ALA A 313 1.07 -6.49 15.32
CA ALA A 313 -0.36 -6.51 15.59
C ALA A 313 -0.75 -5.62 16.79
N ALA A 314 0.06 -5.61 17.84
CA ALA A 314 -0.15 -4.73 18.99
C ALA A 314 0.12 -3.25 18.66
N ALA A 315 1.17 -2.96 17.86
CA ALA A 315 1.50 -1.62 17.40
C ALA A 315 0.42 -1.05 16.48
N GLU A 316 -0.15 -1.88 15.60
CA GLU A 316 -1.26 -1.53 14.73
C GLU A 316 -2.50 -1.13 15.54
N ASP A 317 -2.93 -1.97 16.49
CA ASP A 317 -4.09 -1.69 17.33
C ASP A 317 -3.86 -0.49 18.27
N ALA A 318 -2.61 -0.19 18.62
CA ALA A 318 -2.22 0.99 19.40
C ALA A 318 -2.12 2.28 18.55
N GLY A 319 -2.17 2.20 17.22
CA GLY A 319 -2.05 3.36 16.34
C GLY A 319 -0.62 3.91 16.24
N VAL A 320 0.38 3.03 16.23
CA VAL A 320 1.76 3.40 15.86
C VAL A 320 1.82 3.76 14.38
N ASP A 321 2.54 4.84 14.05
CA ASP A 321 2.62 5.38 12.69
C ASP A 321 3.27 4.37 11.72
N PRO A 322 2.56 3.92 10.67
CA PRO A 322 3.11 2.97 9.72
C PRO A 322 4.05 3.56 8.67
N ALA A 323 4.03 4.88 8.48
CA ALA A 323 4.84 5.57 7.48
C ALA A 323 6.21 5.99 8.04
N HIS A 324 6.85 5.10 8.80
CA HIS A 324 8.12 5.36 9.47
C HIS A 324 9.04 4.14 9.45
N TYR A 325 10.34 4.38 9.36
CA TYR A 325 11.36 3.34 9.45
C TYR A 325 11.63 2.97 10.91
N TYR A 326 11.63 1.68 11.21
CA TYR A 326 11.88 1.15 12.53
C TYR A 326 13.07 0.19 12.57
N THR A 327 13.77 0.16 13.68
CA THR A 327 14.41 -1.07 14.17
C THR A 327 13.40 -1.78 15.06
N THR A 328 13.60 -3.06 15.37
CA THR A 328 12.71 -3.72 16.34
C THR A 328 12.66 -2.96 17.66
N HIS A 329 13.80 -2.48 18.15
CA HIS A 329 13.86 -1.68 19.37
C HIS A 329 13.01 -0.41 19.29
N THR A 330 13.14 0.38 18.22
CA THR A 330 12.36 1.63 18.09
C THR A 330 10.88 1.38 17.83
N LEU A 331 10.49 0.21 17.27
CA LEU A 331 9.09 -0.18 17.17
C LEU A 331 8.51 -0.53 18.55
N CYS A 332 9.28 -1.23 19.40
CA CYS A 332 8.90 -1.46 20.80
C CYS A 332 8.67 -0.15 21.55
N ASP A 333 9.59 0.82 21.41
CA ASP A 333 9.46 2.13 22.05
C ASP A 333 8.24 2.89 21.54
N ALA A 334 7.99 2.86 20.24
CA ALA A 334 6.83 3.50 19.63
C ALA A 334 5.50 2.89 20.12
N PHE A 335 5.44 1.56 20.26
CA PHE A 335 4.30 0.89 20.87
C PHE A 335 4.10 1.32 22.33
N LEU A 336 5.17 1.30 23.15
CA LEU A 336 5.09 1.69 24.56
C LEU A 336 4.63 3.15 24.74
N ALA A 337 5.02 4.03 23.82
CA ALA A 337 4.62 5.43 23.81
C ALA A 337 3.14 5.64 23.42
N LYS A 338 2.55 4.71 22.66
CA LYS A 338 1.18 4.81 22.13
C LYS A 338 0.15 4.03 22.94
N CYS A 339 0.53 2.89 23.51
CA CYS A 339 -0.40 2.03 24.22
C CYS A 339 -0.99 2.70 25.47
N ASP A 340 -2.24 2.38 25.78
CA ASP A 340 -2.88 2.83 27.03
C ASP A 340 -2.36 1.99 28.21
N GLN A 341 -1.37 2.52 28.92
CA GLN A 341 -0.71 1.81 30.03
C GLN A 341 -1.68 1.41 31.15
N ALA A 342 -2.68 2.25 31.47
CA ALA A 342 -3.65 1.94 32.52
C ALA A 342 -4.52 0.74 32.08
N ARG A 343 -4.87 0.70 30.79
CA ARG A 343 -5.58 -0.44 30.19
C ARG A 343 -4.74 -1.71 30.18
N MET A 344 -3.44 -1.63 29.87
CA MET A 344 -2.54 -2.78 29.90
C MET A 344 -2.39 -3.33 31.32
N GLN A 345 -2.22 -2.44 32.31
CA GLN A 345 -2.11 -2.80 33.72
C GLN A 345 -3.38 -3.43 34.29
N SER A 346 -4.55 -3.16 33.71
CA SER A 346 -5.81 -3.82 34.14
C SER A 346 -5.77 -5.35 34.01
N PHE A 347 -4.87 -5.88 33.17
CA PHE A 347 -4.63 -7.32 33.01
C PHE A 347 -3.52 -7.88 33.92
N ALA A 348 -2.88 -7.06 34.77
CA ALA A 348 -1.81 -7.48 35.69
C ALA A 348 -2.14 -8.75 36.51
N PRO A 349 -3.37 -8.94 37.04
CA PRO A 349 -3.72 -10.15 37.78
C PRO A 349 -3.57 -11.45 36.96
N LEU A 350 -3.70 -11.40 35.63
CA LEU A 350 -3.48 -12.58 34.78
C LEU A 350 -2.01 -12.98 34.73
N PHE A 351 -1.10 -11.99 34.72
CA PHE A 351 0.34 -12.20 34.70
C PHE A 351 0.91 -12.61 36.07
N GLU A 352 0.34 -12.09 37.15
CA GLU A 352 0.68 -12.46 38.54
C GLU A 352 0.02 -13.79 38.95
N GLY A 353 -0.94 -14.27 38.17
CA GLY A 353 -1.68 -15.47 38.48
C GLY A 353 -2.68 -15.33 39.65
N SER A 354 -3.10 -14.09 39.94
CA SER A 354 -4.09 -13.72 40.95
C SER A 354 -5.48 -13.43 40.35
N ALA A 355 -5.64 -13.55 39.03
CA ALA A 355 -6.90 -13.27 38.34
C ALA A 355 -8.03 -14.25 38.69
N ASP A 356 -9.24 -13.69 38.77
CA ASP A 356 -10.50 -14.45 38.85
C ASP A 356 -11.06 -14.78 37.45
N ALA A 357 -12.17 -15.53 37.44
CA ALA A 357 -12.86 -15.91 36.21
C ALA A 357 -13.35 -14.72 35.39
N ALA A 358 -13.72 -13.59 36.02
CA ALA A 358 -14.22 -12.41 35.32
C ALA A 358 -13.10 -11.72 34.53
N ARG A 359 -11.90 -11.62 35.12
CA ARG A 359 -10.71 -11.07 34.45
C ARG A 359 -10.22 -11.96 33.31
N ALA A 360 -10.26 -13.28 33.48
CA ALA A 360 -9.96 -14.22 32.40
C ALA A 360 -10.98 -14.13 31.25
N ALA A 361 -12.27 -13.93 31.55
CA ALA A 361 -13.31 -13.72 30.54
C ALA A 361 -13.14 -12.39 29.80
N LEU A 362 -12.73 -11.31 30.48
CA LEU A 362 -12.47 -10.02 29.85
C LEU A 362 -11.37 -10.10 28.78
N ALA A 363 -10.28 -10.83 29.06
CA ALA A 363 -9.22 -11.09 28.09
C ALA A 363 -9.73 -11.85 26.85
N ALA A 364 -10.63 -12.82 27.05
CA ALA A 364 -11.28 -13.53 25.95
C ALA A 364 -12.15 -12.61 25.07
N LEU A 365 -12.88 -11.67 25.70
CA LEU A 365 -13.78 -10.74 25.01
C LEU A 365 -13.05 -9.59 24.29
N LEU A 366 -11.81 -9.28 24.68
CA LEU A 366 -11.00 -8.18 24.14
C LEU A 366 -9.66 -8.70 23.59
N PRO A 367 -9.66 -9.55 22.55
CA PRO A 367 -8.45 -10.24 22.08
C PRO A 367 -7.32 -9.29 21.69
N ASN A 368 -7.60 -8.22 20.94
CA ASN A 368 -6.57 -7.26 20.53
C ASN A 368 -6.00 -6.49 21.72
N THR A 369 -6.88 -6.00 22.62
CA THR A 369 -6.44 -5.31 23.84
C THR A 369 -5.59 -6.23 24.71
N PHE A 370 -5.96 -7.50 24.82
CA PHE A 370 -5.22 -8.47 25.61
C PHE A 370 -3.88 -8.84 24.94
N LEU A 371 -3.82 -8.91 23.61
CA LEU A 371 -2.57 -9.04 22.86
C LEU A 371 -1.64 -7.84 23.14
N GLN A 372 -2.15 -6.61 23.11
CA GLN A 372 -1.37 -5.45 23.54
C GLN A 372 -0.83 -5.61 24.97
N ALA A 373 -1.64 -6.13 25.90
CA ALA A 373 -1.21 -6.33 27.28
C ALA A 373 -0.10 -7.39 27.40
N LEU A 374 -0.16 -8.46 26.61
CA LEU A 374 0.90 -9.47 26.51
C LEU A 374 2.21 -8.85 25.98
N VAL A 375 2.14 -8.03 24.93
CA VAL A 375 3.30 -7.33 24.37
C VAL A 375 3.86 -6.33 25.39
N TRP A 376 3.00 -5.52 26.00
CA TRP A 376 3.40 -4.57 27.04
C TRP A 376 4.10 -5.25 28.21
N ARG A 377 3.54 -6.36 28.72
CA ARG A 377 4.16 -7.17 29.78
C ARG A 377 5.51 -7.73 29.34
N THR A 378 5.60 -8.22 28.11
CA THR A 378 6.84 -8.73 27.51
C THR A 378 7.92 -7.64 27.48
N LEU A 379 7.59 -6.41 27.11
CA LEU A 379 8.56 -5.32 27.01
C LEU A 379 8.99 -4.75 28.36
N THR A 380 8.07 -4.69 29.33
CA THR A 380 8.29 -4.01 30.61
C THR A 380 8.82 -4.89 31.73
N THR A 381 8.67 -6.21 31.63
CA THR A 381 9.12 -7.14 32.69
C THR A 381 10.60 -7.46 32.54
N PRO A 382 11.46 -7.26 33.55
CA PRO A 382 12.85 -7.69 33.51
C PRO A 382 12.97 -9.19 33.23
N GLU A 383 13.99 -9.62 32.48
CA GLU A 383 14.14 -11.03 32.09
C GLU A 383 14.32 -11.98 33.30
N ALA A 384 14.91 -11.48 34.39
CA ALA A 384 15.06 -12.20 35.65
C ALA A 384 13.73 -12.58 36.32
N GLU A 385 12.64 -11.85 36.05
CA GLU A 385 11.31 -12.08 36.62
C GLU A 385 10.46 -13.05 35.78
N LEU A 386 10.97 -13.48 34.62
CA LEU A 386 10.27 -14.38 33.68
C LEU A 386 10.85 -15.80 33.66
N LEU A 387 11.90 -16.06 34.44
CA LEU A 387 12.41 -17.41 34.65
C LEU A 387 11.41 -18.18 35.53
N PRO A 388 11.06 -19.44 35.20
CA PRO A 388 10.32 -20.26 36.14
C PRO A 388 11.16 -20.38 37.43
N GLU A 389 10.51 -20.29 38.58
CA GLU A 389 11.11 -20.69 39.85
C GLU A 389 11.83 -22.02 39.60
N VAL A 390 13.16 -22.01 39.74
CA VAL A 390 13.93 -23.25 39.86
C VAL A 390 13.28 -23.96 41.03
N THR A 391 12.55 -25.03 40.74
CA THR A 391 12.06 -25.94 41.76
C THR A 391 13.31 -26.57 42.36
N GLU A 392 13.81 -25.96 43.44
CA GLU A 392 14.69 -26.62 44.39
C GLU A 392 13.90 -27.79 44.97
N HIS A 393 13.89 -28.90 44.25
CA HIS A 393 13.72 -30.20 44.87
C HIS A 393 15.00 -30.50 45.63
N GLU A 394 15.12 -29.91 46.83
CA GLU A 394 15.92 -30.49 47.90
C GLU A 394 15.26 -31.82 48.28
N SER A 395 15.76 -32.91 47.69
CA SER A 395 15.59 -34.25 48.25
C SER A 395 16.61 -34.45 49.37
N VAL A 396 16.11 -34.43 50.60
CA VAL A 396 16.69 -35.10 51.77
C VAL A 396 16.43 -36.60 51.68
#